data_AF-A0A0F0CQN3-F1
#
_entry.id   AF-A0A0F0CQN3-F1
#
_cell.length_a   1.000
_cell.length_b   1.000
_cell.length_c   1.000
_cell.angle_alpha   90.00
_cell.angle_beta   90.00
_cell.angle_gamma   90.00
#
_symmetry.space_group_name_H-M   'P 1'
#
loop_
_entity.id
_entity.type
_entity.pdbx_description
1 polymer ?
#
loop_
_entity_poly.entity_id
_entity_poly.type
_entity_poly.pdbx_seq_one_letter_code
_entity_poly.pdbx_strand_id
1 'polypeptide(L)' 'MANNFEVDFFSDSRYEELTAEISYRGQILCHLNKDKGIDSIEIEFFPDIVSFHKSSP' A
#
# COMPACT_ATOMS: atom_id res chain seq x y z
N MET A 1 10.67 -15.43 -12.12
CA MET A 1 10.83 -13.96 -12.27
C MET A 1 10.35 -13.35 -10.97
N ALA A 2 11.21 -12.66 -10.24
CA ALA A 2 10.76 -11.93 -9.06
C ALA A 2 9.99 -10.71 -9.57
N ASN A 3 8.66 -10.73 -9.43
CA ASN A 3 7.88 -9.51 -9.58
C ASN A 3 8.30 -8.60 -8.44
N ASN A 4 8.71 -7.36 -8.73
CA ASN A 4 9.06 -6.38 -7.69
C ASN A 4 7.82 -5.83 -6.96
N PHE A 5 6.67 -6.52 -7.10
CA PHE A 5 5.45 -6.22 -6.38
C PHE A 5 5.40 -7.07 -5.13
N GLU A 6 5.08 -6.44 -4.02
CA GLU A 6 4.90 -7.09 -2.72
C GLU A 6 3.47 -6.82 -2.22
N VAL A 7 2.92 -7.78 -1.49
CA VAL A 7 1.62 -7.66 -0.82
C VAL A 7 1.79 -8.07 0.63
N ASP A 8 1.58 -7.13 1.54
CA ASP A 8 1.73 -7.32 2.98
C ASP A 8 0.38 -7.15 3.69
N PHE A 9 0.13 -7.96 4.71
CA PHE A 9 -1.11 -7.95 5.49
C PHE A 9 -0.84 -7.45 6.91
N PHE A 10 -1.64 -6.50 7.37
CA PHE A 10 -1.53 -5.88 8.68
C PHE A 10 -2.84 -6.01 9.47
N SER A 11 -2.71 -6.25 10.77
CA SER A 11 -3.81 -6.32 11.72
C SER A 11 -3.38 -5.72 13.05
N ASP A 12 -4.16 -4.79 13.63
CA ASP A 12 -4.03 -4.50 15.05
C ASP A 12 -4.57 -5.71 15.84
N SER A 13 -3.92 -6.05 16.94
CA SER A 13 -4.16 -7.17 17.87
C SER A 13 -5.62 -7.42 18.32
N ARG A 14 -6.55 -6.52 17.99
CA ARG A 14 -7.97 -6.56 18.36
C ARG A 14 -8.90 -6.95 17.21
N TYR A 15 -8.41 -7.04 15.98
CA TYR A 15 -9.19 -7.38 14.79
C TYR A 15 -8.34 -8.17 13.79
N GLU A 16 -8.83 -9.31 13.32
CA GLU A 16 -8.13 -10.11 12.30
C GLU A 16 -8.05 -9.35 10.96
N GLU A 17 -6.82 -9.10 10.52
CA GLU A 17 -6.39 -8.84 9.13
C GLU A 17 -7.25 -7.84 8.33
N LEU A 18 -7.00 -6.56 8.59
CA LEU A 18 -7.83 -5.46 8.10
C LEU A 18 -7.24 -4.73 6.89
N THR A 19 -5.92 -4.66 6.81
CA THR A 19 -5.26 -3.86 5.77
C THR A 19 -4.32 -4.71 4.94
N ALA A 20 -4.52 -4.69 3.62
CA ALA A 20 -3.53 -5.16 2.66
C ALA A 20 -2.80 -3.98 2.04
N GLU A 21 -1.47 -4.01 2.01
CA GLU A 21 -0.63 -3.06 1.30
C GLU A 21 -0.14 -3.66 -0.01
N ILE A 22 -0.16 -2.86 -1.07
CA ILE A 22 0.49 -3.19 -2.34
C ILE A 22 1.65 -2.23 -2.53
N SER A 23 2.84 -2.78 -2.68
CA SER A 23 4.06 -1.99 -2.92
C SER A 23 4.79 -2.45 -4.18
N TYR A 24 5.57 -1.55 -4.79
CA TYR A 24 6.46 -1.85 -5.90
C TYR A 24 7.84 -1.28 -5.61
N ARG A 25 8.87 -2.14 -5.54
CA ARG A 25 10.25 -1.75 -5.21
C ARG A 25 10.34 -0.91 -3.92
N GLY A 26 9.57 -1.27 -2.90
CA GLY A 26 9.51 -0.55 -1.62
C GLY A 26 8.71 0.76 -1.64
N GLN A 27 8.12 1.15 -2.79
CA GLN A 27 7.17 2.25 -2.87
C GLN A 27 5.75 1.72 -2.62
N ILE A 28 5.08 2.25 -1.60
CA ILE A 28 3.66 1.96 -1.36
C ILE A 28 2.83 2.56 -2.49
N LEU A 29 1.98 1.75 -3.10
CA LEU A 29 1.07 2.16 -4.18
C LEU A 29 -0.35 2.37 -3.66
N CYS A 30 -0.84 1.44 -2.84
CA CYS A 30 -2.14 1.57 -2.22
C CYS A 30 -2.29 0.70 -0.97
N HIS A 31 -3.28 1.07 -0.15
CA HIS A 31 -3.79 0.28 0.95
C HIS A 31 -5.25 -0.09 0.69
N LEU A 32 -5.62 -1.33 1.00
CA LEU A 32 -6.99 -1.81 1.02
C LEU A 32 -7.37 -2.04 2.48
N ASN A 33 -8.31 -1.25 3.01
CA ASN A 33 -8.79 -1.35 4.38
C ASN A 33 -10.20 -1.93 4.44
N LYS A 34 -10.39 -3.00 5.23
CA LYS A 34 -11.65 -3.73 5.42
C LYS A 34 -12.36 -3.39 6.75
N ASP A 35 -11.98 -2.30 7.43
CA ASP A 35 -12.53 -1.89 8.74
C ASP A 35 -14.06 -1.79 8.76
N LYS A 36 -14.65 -1.43 7.62
CA LYS A 36 -16.10 -1.25 7.45
C LYS A 36 -16.81 -2.50 6.95
N GLY A 37 -16.12 -3.64 6.91
CA GLY A 37 -16.64 -4.91 6.39
C GLY A 37 -16.32 -5.12 4.90
N ILE A 38 -16.52 -6.35 4.43
CA ILE A 38 -16.17 -6.76 3.07
C ILE A 38 -16.95 -6.02 1.97
N ASP A 39 -18.16 -5.56 2.30
CA ASP A 39 -19.02 -4.81 1.38
C ASP A 39 -18.69 -3.31 1.34
N SER A 40 -17.71 -2.86 2.13
CA SER A 40 -17.34 -1.45 2.28
C SER A 40 -15.83 -1.29 2.42
N ILE A 41 -15.08 -2.04 1.60
CA ILE A 41 -13.63 -1.91 1.52
C ILE A 41 -13.27 -0.53 0.99
N GLU A 42 -12.40 0.16 1.73
CA GLU A 42 -11.85 1.45 1.33
C GLU A 42 -10.46 1.24 0.72
N ILE A 43 -10.18 1.95 -0.39
CA ILE A 43 -8.89 1.89 -1.07
C ILE A 43 -8.28 3.29 -1.06
N GLU A 44 -7.10 3.41 -0.49
CA GLU A 44 -6.28 4.64 -0.52
C GLU A 44 -5.14 4.48 -1.51
N PHE A 45 -5.01 5.41 -2.45
CA PHE A 45 -3.93 5.43 -3.42
C PHE A 45 -2.87 6.46 -3.04
N PHE A 46 -1.61 6.05 -3.07
CA PHE A 46 -0.47 6.92 -2.85
C PHE A 46 0.12 7.28 -4.22
N PRO A 47 0.07 8.56 -4.64
CA PRO A 47 0.60 8.96 -5.92
C PRO A 47 2.11 8.79 -5.97
N ASP A 48 2.64 8.58 -7.16
CA ASP A 48 4.09 8.56 -7.38
C ASP A 48 4.72 9.85 -6.84
N ILE A 49 5.57 9.70 -5.83
CA ILE A 49 6.51 10.76 -5.48
C ILE A 49 7.52 10.78 -6.62
N VAL A 50 7.22 11.58 -7.65
CA VAL A 50 8.22 11.98 -8.63
C VAL A 50 9.29 12.72 -7.87
N SER A 51 10.32 11.98 -7.45
CA SER A 51 11.52 12.55 -6.86
C SER A 51 12.18 13.35 -7.96
N PHE A 52 11.91 14.66 -8.01
CA PHE A 52 12.69 15.58 -8.81
C PHE A 52 14.10 15.56 -8.23
N HIS A 53 14.97 14.69 -8.75
CA HIS A 53 16.40 14.90 -8.63
C HIS A 53 16.67 16.22 -9.36
N LYS A 54 16.72 17.32 -8.60
CA LYS A 54 17.41 18.52 -9.07
C LYS A 54 18.85 18.08 -9.31
N SER A 55 19.19 17.85 -10.57
CA SER A 55 20.57 17.86 -11.02
C SER A 55 21.11 19.23 -10.60
N SER A 56 22.01 19.26 -9.62
CA SER A 56 22.75 20.47 -9.30
C SER A 56 23.48 20.95 -10.58
N PRO A 57 23.50 22.28 -10.84
CA PRO A 57 24.11 22.84 -12.05
C PRO A 57 25.62 22.56 -12.13
#